data_AF-Q17932-F1
#
_entry.id   AF-Q17932-F1
#
_cell.length_a   1.000
_cell.length_b   1.000
_cell.length_c   1.000
_cell.angle_alpha   90.00
_cell.angle_beta   90.00
_cell.angle_gamma   90.00
#
_symmetry.space_group_name_H-M   'P 1'
#
loop_
_entity.id
_entity.type
_entity.pdbx_description
1 polymer ?
#
loop_
_entity_poly.entity_id
_entity_poly.type
_entity_poly.pdbx_seq_one_letter_code
_entity_poly.pdbx_strand_id
1 'polypeptide(L)'
;MQHFSPFIILLLFVSVTPESNVTLKNCTLQDIQSVQQNCEPFANELNSYNDDYDGKILPDDIIGNMTDLCSSVIKCYGEYECQESANYKKKFERECAEMKISNARVKECMLEIYGAIFEDTYNCTKNFDWLAKDPVTKRNAYLSGKDCFMEIVTNDCSNSSVMYFSSQYEHFVDLISIKPDGEPCVGLYYELNELRCNEPVSQFSLQFVTLFAKLMPPMVMNQSESDEANEFTNLLKHDDSDTSKICMYVQDCLVDSCTFSKKKGISEYLDVVCGELEKMDNINEKFVDCLDFFRDDNSTLSNCVKNYETSKTVENAPVVLKNCIKNGIEAKCGAAALENFDNNYEFYFTKGMLKKP
;
A
#
# COMPACT_ATOMS: atom_id res chain seq x y z
N MET A 1 56.87 -12.47 -49.59
CA MET A 1 56.78 -13.64 -48.71
C MET A 1 57.20 -13.24 -47.31
N GLN A 2 56.43 -13.73 -46.32
CA GLN A 2 56.86 -14.09 -44.96
C GLN A 2 57.11 -12.94 -43.95
N HIS A 3 56.67 -12.99 -42.68
CA HIS A 3 56.19 -14.09 -41.83
C HIS A 3 55.20 -13.57 -40.74
N PHE A 4 54.14 -14.35 -40.51
CA PHE A 4 53.54 -14.78 -39.24
C PHE A 4 53.51 -13.87 -37.97
N SER A 5 52.26 -13.58 -37.54
CA SER A 5 51.67 -13.65 -36.17
C SER A 5 52.55 -14.30 -35.06
N PRO A 6 52.55 -13.87 -33.77
CA PRO A 6 51.34 -13.93 -32.91
C PRO A 6 51.17 -12.90 -31.76
N PHE A 7 49.89 -12.70 -31.39
CA PHE A 7 49.37 -12.46 -30.03
C PHE A 7 50.19 -11.61 -29.05
N ILE A 8 49.85 -10.32 -28.93
CA ILE A 8 49.88 -9.61 -27.64
C ILE A 8 48.48 -9.11 -27.35
N ILE A 9 47.90 -9.74 -26.34
CA ILE A 9 46.63 -9.44 -25.70
C ILE A 9 46.65 -7.96 -25.29
N LEU A 10 45.98 -7.10 -26.08
CA LEU A 10 45.58 -5.78 -25.60
C LEU A 10 44.48 -6.03 -24.57
N LEU A 11 44.87 -6.01 -23.29
CA LEU A 11 43.96 -5.72 -22.19
C LEU A 11 43.41 -4.32 -22.44
N LEU A 12 42.29 -4.25 -23.16
CA LEU A 12 41.41 -3.11 -23.16
C LEU A 12 40.91 -2.99 -21.72
N PHE A 13 41.65 -2.23 -20.92
CA PHE A 13 41.08 -1.53 -19.78
C PHE A 13 39.93 -0.71 -20.35
N VAL A 14 38.72 -1.24 -20.24
CA VAL A 14 37.50 -0.46 -20.30
C VAL A 14 37.61 0.50 -19.13
N SER A 15 38.29 1.63 -19.35
CA SER A 15 38.11 2.79 -18.54
C SER A 15 36.64 3.13 -18.69
N VAL A 16 35.86 2.77 -17.68
CA VAL A 16 34.54 3.34 -17.43
C VAL A 16 34.78 4.85 -17.41
N THR A 17 34.54 5.50 -18.55
CA THR A 17 34.51 6.96 -18.57
C THR A 17 33.27 7.33 -17.77
N PRO A 18 33.40 7.97 -16.60
CA PRO A 18 32.23 8.47 -15.89
C PRO A 18 31.48 9.37 -16.86
N GLU A 19 30.18 9.12 -17.00
CA GLU A 19 29.29 9.90 -17.87
C GLU A 19 29.64 11.37 -17.72
N SER A 20 30.17 11.94 -18.79
CA SER A 20 30.47 13.36 -18.84
C SER A 20 29.14 14.06 -18.61
N ASN A 21 29.01 14.79 -17.49
CA ASN A 21 27.99 15.81 -17.31
C ASN A 21 28.18 16.85 -18.42
N VAL A 22 27.66 16.58 -19.61
CA VAL A 22 27.63 17.52 -20.72
C VAL A 22 26.74 18.66 -20.23
N THR A 23 27.37 19.77 -19.85
CA THR A 23 26.64 20.97 -19.47
C THR A 23 26.03 21.52 -20.75
N LEU A 24 24.76 21.20 -21.00
CA LEU A 24 24.02 21.70 -22.15
C LEU A 24 23.98 23.22 -22.10
N LYS A 25 24.19 23.86 -23.25
CA LYS A 25 24.02 25.31 -23.38
C LYS A 25 22.54 25.64 -23.55
N ASN A 26 22.16 26.86 -23.19
CA ASN A 26 20.86 27.39 -23.55
C ASN A 26 20.69 27.40 -25.08
N CYS A 27 19.47 27.19 -25.54
CA CYS A 27 19.11 27.19 -26.94
C CYS A 27 19.41 28.55 -27.56
N THR A 28 19.90 28.56 -28.80
CA THR A 28 20.02 29.81 -29.56
C THR A 28 18.63 30.31 -29.97
N LEU A 29 18.52 31.59 -30.35
CA LEU A 29 17.26 32.12 -30.89
C LEU A 29 16.76 31.31 -32.10
N GLN A 30 17.69 30.82 -32.94
CA GLN A 30 17.38 29.98 -34.10
C GLN A 30 16.86 28.60 -33.68
N ASP A 31 17.45 27.99 -32.65
CA ASP A 31 16.96 26.73 -32.08
C ASP A 31 15.57 26.91 -31.50
N ILE A 32 15.34 27.98 -30.72
CA ILE A 32 14.03 28.30 -30.14
C ILE A 32 12.97 28.41 -31.24
N GLN A 33 13.26 29.17 -32.31
CA GLN A 33 12.34 29.31 -33.43
C GLN A 33 12.08 27.97 -34.15
N SER A 34 13.10 27.15 -34.33
CA SER A 34 12.99 25.85 -34.99
C SER A 34 12.20 24.84 -34.14
N VAL A 35 12.47 24.79 -32.84
CA VAL A 35 11.72 23.98 -31.86
C VAL A 35 10.25 24.40 -31.85
N GLN A 36 9.99 25.71 -31.78
CA GLN A 36 8.63 26.23 -31.79
C GLN A 36 7.89 25.86 -33.09
N GLN A 37 8.54 26.01 -34.24
CA GLN A 37 7.92 25.71 -35.52
C GLN A 37 7.69 24.21 -35.74
N ASN A 38 8.61 23.35 -35.30
CA ASN A 38 8.63 21.94 -35.65
C ASN A 38 8.03 21.02 -34.58
N CYS A 39 8.26 21.32 -33.29
CA CYS A 39 7.88 20.43 -32.19
C CYS A 39 6.58 20.86 -31.49
N GLU A 40 6.28 22.17 -31.45
CA GLU A 40 5.08 22.70 -30.81
C GLU A 40 3.77 22.16 -31.42
N PRO A 41 3.64 21.93 -32.75
CA PRO A 41 2.43 21.32 -33.31
C PRO A 41 2.12 19.94 -32.72
N PHE A 42 3.12 19.06 -32.58
CA PHE A 42 2.94 17.75 -31.96
C PHE A 42 2.57 17.86 -30.48
N ALA A 43 3.22 18.78 -29.76
CA ALA A 43 2.92 19.05 -28.36
C ALA A 43 1.47 19.54 -28.16
N ASN A 44 1.02 20.47 -29.01
CA ASN A 44 -0.33 21.03 -28.95
C ASN A 44 -1.40 19.99 -29.30
N GLU A 45 -1.14 19.16 -30.31
CA GLU A 45 -2.04 18.07 -30.67
C GLU A 45 -2.14 17.04 -29.53
N LEU A 46 -1.02 16.63 -28.94
CA LEU A 46 -1.02 15.72 -27.78
C LEU A 46 -1.78 16.31 -26.59
N ASN A 47 -1.58 17.59 -26.28
CA ASN A 47 -2.31 18.28 -25.21
C ASN A 47 -3.82 18.34 -25.50
N SER A 48 -4.22 18.54 -26.77
CA SER A 48 -5.65 18.57 -27.12
C SER A 48 -6.36 17.23 -26.82
N TYR A 49 -5.69 16.09 -27.02
CA TYR A 49 -6.25 14.80 -26.61
C TYR A 49 -6.39 14.69 -25.09
N ASN A 50 -5.43 15.19 -24.31
CA ASN A 50 -5.54 15.17 -22.86
C ASN A 50 -6.74 16.00 -22.38
N ASP A 51 -7.00 17.14 -23.01
CA ASP A 51 -8.15 18.00 -22.67
C ASP A 51 -9.49 17.35 -23.09
N ASP A 52 -9.56 16.75 -24.27
CA ASP A 52 -10.79 16.16 -24.81
C ASP A 52 -11.23 14.88 -24.07
N TYR A 53 -10.26 14.16 -23.50
CA TYR A 53 -10.47 12.84 -22.90
C TYR A 53 -10.12 12.75 -21.41
N ASP A 54 -9.92 13.88 -20.72
CA ASP A 54 -9.69 13.89 -19.28
C ASP A 54 -10.77 13.09 -18.53
N GLY A 55 -10.34 12.11 -17.73
CA GLY A 55 -11.20 11.19 -16.98
C GLY A 55 -12.02 10.18 -17.79
N LYS A 56 -11.81 10.05 -19.11
CA LYS A 56 -12.56 9.12 -19.98
C LYS A 56 -11.72 7.90 -20.36
N ILE A 57 -12.41 6.78 -20.62
CA ILE A 57 -11.80 5.61 -21.26
C ILE A 57 -11.55 5.95 -22.74
N LEU A 58 -10.29 5.88 -23.16
CA LEU A 58 -9.88 6.14 -24.53
C LEU A 58 -10.19 4.96 -25.46
N PRO A 59 -10.77 5.19 -26.64
CA PRO A 59 -10.82 4.20 -27.71
C PRO A 59 -9.41 3.80 -28.21
N ASP A 60 -9.26 2.57 -28.71
CA ASP A 60 -7.96 2.01 -29.12
C ASP A 60 -7.25 2.83 -30.22
N ASP A 61 -8.00 3.39 -31.18
CA ASP A 61 -7.46 4.24 -32.24
C ASP A 61 -6.88 5.56 -31.70
N ILE A 62 -7.53 6.13 -30.67
CA ILE A 62 -7.05 7.34 -29.99
C ILE A 62 -5.78 7.03 -29.19
N ILE A 63 -5.72 5.89 -28.50
CA ILE A 63 -4.50 5.42 -27.81
C ILE A 63 -3.34 5.28 -28.80
N GLY A 64 -3.61 4.73 -29.99
CA GLY A 64 -2.64 4.64 -31.09
C GLY A 64 -2.10 6.02 -31.51
N ASN A 65 -3.00 6.96 -31.82
CA ASN A 65 -2.63 8.32 -32.23
C ASN A 65 -1.80 9.05 -31.17
N MET A 66 -2.20 8.95 -29.89
CA MET A 66 -1.44 9.57 -28.78
C MET A 66 -0.05 8.94 -28.63
N THR A 67 0.08 7.63 -28.84
CA THR A 67 1.38 6.93 -28.80
C THR A 67 2.32 7.40 -29.91
N ASP A 68 1.80 7.59 -31.11
CA ASP A 68 2.56 8.12 -32.26
C ASP A 68 2.97 9.58 -32.05
N LEU A 69 2.08 10.40 -31.48
CA LEU A 69 2.38 11.79 -31.10
C LEU A 69 3.44 11.86 -30.00
N CYS A 70 3.36 11.00 -28.99
CA CYS A 70 4.39 10.86 -27.95
C CYS A 70 5.77 10.55 -28.54
N SER A 71 5.83 9.59 -29.48
CA SER A 71 7.08 9.26 -30.17
C SER A 71 7.60 10.44 -30.99
N SER A 72 6.71 11.15 -31.68
CA SER A 72 7.05 12.29 -32.54
C SER A 72 7.56 13.49 -31.74
N VAL A 73 6.89 13.84 -30.64
CA VAL A 73 7.27 14.99 -29.81
C VAL A 73 8.59 14.75 -29.08
N ILE A 74 8.79 13.57 -28.47
CA ILE A 74 10.03 13.20 -27.78
C ILE A 74 11.21 13.21 -28.76
N LYS A 75 11.01 12.63 -29.95
CA LYS A 75 12.03 12.64 -31.00
C LYS A 75 12.37 14.07 -31.43
N CYS A 76 11.36 14.90 -31.69
CA CYS A 76 11.56 16.28 -32.16
C CYS A 76 12.40 17.11 -31.18
N TYR A 77 12.03 17.13 -29.90
CA TYR A 77 12.83 17.85 -28.90
C TYR A 77 14.22 17.20 -28.67
N GLY A 78 14.38 15.92 -28.95
CA GLY A 78 15.67 15.23 -28.90
C GLY A 78 16.64 15.59 -30.01
N GLU A 79 16.20 16.23 -31.09
CA GLU A 79 17.06 16.64 -32.22
C GLU A 79 17.86 17.92 -31.93
N TYR A 80 17.53 18.67 -30.87
CA TYR A 80 18.20 19.91 -30.49
C TYR A 80 19.06 19.72 -29.24
N GLU A 81 20.37 19.94 -29.36
CA GLU A 81 21.36 19.76 -28.28
C GLU A 81 21.45 20.99 -27.36
N CYS A 82 20.31 21.43 -26.81
CA CYS A 82 20.24 22.56 -25.90
C CYS A 82 19.36 22.29 -24.67
N GLN A 83 19.60 23.04 -23.60
CA GLN A 83 19.03 22.78 -22.27
C GLN A 83 17.49 22.83 -22.26
N GLU A 84 16.89 23.83 -22.91
CA GLU A 84 15.43 24.00 -22.95
C GLU A 84 14.79 22.84 -23.71
N SER A 85 15.36 22.43 -24.85
CA SER A 85 14.84 21.28 -25.62
C SER A 85 14.98 19.97 -24.84
N ALA A 86 16.11 19.74 -24.16
CA ALA A 86 16.28 18.59 -23.29
C ALA A 86 15.27 18.56 -22.13
N ASN A 87 14.94 19.72 -21.55
CA ASN A 87 13.92 19.82 -20.51
C ASN A 87 12.51 19.48 -21.05
N TYR A 88 12.16 19.97 -22.24
CA TYR A 88 10.89 19.62 -22.89
C TYR A 88 10.80 18.14 -23.26
N LYS A 89 11.89 17.57 -23.80
CA LYS A 89 11.99 16.13 -24.06
C LYS A 89 11.71 15.33 -22.79
N LYS A 90 12.41 15.64 -21.69
CA LYS A 90 12.22 14.96 -20.39
C LYS A 90 10.79 15.11 -19.86
N LYS A 91 10.18 16.29 -20.05
CA LYS A 91 8.78 16.54 -19.69
C LYS A 91 7.83 15.60 -20.45
N PHE A 92 7.95 15.53 -21.78
CA PHE A 92 7.09 14.68 -22.60
C PHE A 92 7.37 13.20 -22.38
N GLU A 93 8.62 12.79 -22.15
CA GLU A 93 8.95 11.40 -21.76
C GLU A 93 8.17 10.97 -20.51
N ARG A 94 8.09 11.85 -19.50
CA ARG A 94 7.32 11.58 -18.28
C ARG A 94 5.82 11.51 -18.56
N GLU A 95 5.25 12.54 -19.19
CA GLU A 95 3.81 12.63 -19.46
C GLU A 95 3.32 11.46 -20.34
N CYS A 96 4.11 11.09 -21.36
CA CYS A 96 3.83 9.94 -22.22
C CYS A 96 3.96 8.60 -21.49
N ALA A 97 4.92 8.46 -20.56
CA ALA A 97 5.01 7.28 -19.73
C ALA A 97 3.80 7.14 -18.80
N GLU A 98 3.37 8.23 -18.16
CA GLU A 98 2.19 8.27 -17.29
C GLU A 98 0.91 7.90 -18.05
N MET A 99 0.73 8.46 -19.24
CA MET A 99 -0.36 8.13 -20.14
C MET A 99 -0.34 6.65 -20.55
N LYS A 100 0.82 6.11 -20.91
CA LYS A 100 0.97 4.69 -21.29
C LYS A 100 0.62 3.76 -20.13
N ILE A 101 1.07 4.08 -18.91
CA ILE A 101 0.72 3.34 -17.68
C ILE A 101 -0.79 3.37 -17.42
N SER A 102 -1.42 4.54 -17.58
CA SER A 102 -2.86 4.72 -17.42
C SER A 102 -3.67 3.91 -18.44
N ASN A 103 -3.35 4.06 -19.73
CA ASN A 103 -4.06 3.40 -20.83
C ASN A 103 -3.94 1.87 -20.78
N ALA A 104 -2.79 1.37 -20.31
CA ALA A 104 -2.56 -0.05 -20.09
C ALA A 104 -3.16 -0.59 -18.77
N ARG A 105 -3.83 0.25 -17.98
CA ARG A 105 -4.41 -0.11 -16.67
C ARG A 105 -3.39 -0.75 -15.73
N VAL A 106 -2.16 -0.24 -15.77
CA VAL A 106 -1.05 -0.81 -15.01
C VAL A 106 -1.26 -0.58 -13.52
N LYS A 107 -1.81 0.56 -13.11
CA LYS A 107 -2.08 0.84 -11.69
C LYS A 107 -3.08 -0.15 -11.09
N GLU A 108 -4.16 -0.43 -11.81
CA GLU A 108 -5.17 -1.41 -11.43
C GLU A 108 -4.56 -2.81 -11.31
N CYS A 109 -3.81 -3.24 -12.33
CA CYS A 109 -3.12 -4.53 -12.27
C CYS A 109 -2.09 -4.61 -11.13
N MET A 110 -1.39 -3.51 -10.84
CA MET A 110 -0.44 -3.48 -9.72
C MET A 110 -1.12 -3.66 -8.36
N LEU A 111 -2.36 -3.19 -8.19
CA LEU A 111 -3.12 -3.47 -6.97
C LEU A 111 -3.35 -4.98 -6.80
N GLU A 112 -3.78 -5.66 -7.87
CA GLU A 112 -3.97 -7.12 -7.87
C GLU A 112 -2.66 -7.85 -7.59
N ILE A 113 -1.56 -7.45 -8.25
CA ILE A 113 -0.24 -8.05 -8.06
C ILE A 113 0.24 -7.90 -6.61
N TYR A 114 0.16 -6.69 -6.05
CA TYR A 114 0.60 -6.48 -4.67
C TYR A 114 -0.30 -7.20 -3.67
N GLY A 115 -1.61 -7.28 -3.91
CA GLY A 115 -2.53 -8.08 -3.11
C GLY A 115 -2.14 -9.55 -3.12
N ALA A 116 -1.98 -10.14 -4.31
CA ALA A 116 -1.58 -11.53 -4.48
C ALA A 116 -0.21 -11.87 -3.86
N ILE A 117 0.75 -10.92 -3.89
CA ILE A 117 2.04 -11.06 -3.22
C ILE A 117 1.88 -11.00 -1.70
N PHE A 118 1.10 -10.04 -1.20
CA PHE A 118 0.90 -9.86 0.24
C PHE A 118 0.14 -11.04 0.87
N GLU A 119 -0.90 -11.53 0.21
CA GLU A 119 -1.75 -12.63 0.65
C GLU A 119 -1.18 -14.01 0.36
N ASP A 120 -0.04 -14.09 -0.33
CA ASP A 120 0.59 -15.35 -0.74
C ASP A 120 -0.32 -16.22 -1.63
N THR A 121 -1.18 -15.59 -2.45
CA THR A 121 -2.18 -16.24 -3.32
C THR A 121 -1.56 -17.25 -4.30
N TYR A 122 -0.34 -16.94 -4.77
CA TYR A 122 0.41 -17.81 -5.66
C TYR A 122 1.61 -18.40 -4.94
N ASN A 123 1.77 -19.72 -4.97
CA ASN A 123 2.89 -20.40 -4.31
C ASN A 123 4.28 -19.91 -4.76
N CYS A 124 4.38 -19.34 -5.96
CA CYS A 124 5.63 -18.82 -6.49
C CYS A 124 6.07 -17.48 -5.86
N THR A 125 5.16 -16.69 -5.27
CA THR A 125 5.47 -15.35 -4.74
C THR A 125 6.48 -15.43 -3.60
N LYS A 126 6.41 -16.48 -2.78
CA LYS A 126 7.28 -16.76 -1.62
C LYS A 126 8.76 -16.91 -1.96
N ASN A 127 9.11 -17.10 -3.23
CA ASN A 127 10.49 -17.33 -3.65
C ASN A 127 11.27 -16.03 -3.89
N PHE A 128 10.62 -14.86 -3.82
CA PHE A 128 11.25 -13.59 -4.16
C PHE A 128 10.84 -12.46 -3.20
N ASP A 129 11.77 -11.55 -2.92
CA ASP A 129 11.55 -10.40 -2.03
C ASP A 129 10.91 -9.21 -2.77
N TRP A 130 9.72 -9.40 -3.33
CA TRP A 130 9.02 -8.39 -4.15
C TRP A 130 8.84 -7.04 -3.45
N LEU A 131 8.55 -7.08 -2.15
CA LEU A 131 8.23 -5.90 -1.34
C LEU A 131 9.46 -5.27 -0.67
N ALA A 132 10.68 -5.74 -1.01
CA ALA A 132 11.93 -5.22 -0.43
C ALA A 132 12.04 -3.69 -0.55
N LYS A 133 12.53 -3.03 0.50
CA LYS A 133 12.84 -1.58 0.44
C LYS A 133 14.09 -1.29 -0.38
N ASP A 134 15.07 -2.19 -0.29
CA ASP A 134 16.33 -2.05 -1.01
C ASP A 134 16.07 -2.14 -2.53
N PRO A 135 16.40 -1.09 -3.30
CA PRO A 135 16.08 -1.06 -4.72
C PRO A 135 16.74 -2.18 -5.53
N VAL A 136 17.96 -2.60 -5.14
CA VAL A 136 18.71 -3.67 -5.83
C VAL A 136 18.04 -5.03 -5.59
N THR A 137 17.72 -5.33 -4.34
CA THR A 137 17.01 -6.57 -3.94
C THR A 137 15.65 -6.65 -4.63
N LYS A 138 14.87 -5.56 -4.60
CA LYS A 138 13.60 -5.45 -5.31
C LYS A 138 13.78 -5.71 -6.81
N ARG A 139 14.72 -5.02 -7.45
CA ARG A 139 14.99 -5.21 -8.89
C ARG A 139 15.28 -6.67 -9.23
N ASN A 140 16.13 -7.31 -8.44
CA ASN A 140 16.48 -8.72 -8.64
C ASN A 140 15.30 -9.66 -8.44
N ALA A 141 14.42 -9.38 -7.46
CA ALA A 141 13.19 -10.14 -7.23
C ALA A 141 12.28 -10.10 -8.46
N TYR A 142 12.04 -8.92 -9.04
CA TYR A 142 11.22 -8.81 -10.24
C TYR A 142 11.89 -9.47 -11.46
N LEU A 143 13.16 -9.20 -11.72
CA LEU A 143 13.83 -9.81 -12.88
C LEU A 143 13.88 -11.33 -12.82
N SER A 144 14.20 -11.90 -11.64
CA SER A 144 14.30 -13.36 -11.47
C SER A 144 12.93 -14.02 -11.35
N GLY A 145 11.95 -13.30 -10.83
CA GLY A 145 10.58 -13.78 -10.63
C GLY A 145 9.65 -13.51 -11.80
N LYS A 146 10.14 -13.03 -12.95
CA LYS A 146 9.33 -12.62 -14.11
C LYS A 146 8.22 -13.62 -14.46
N ASP A 147 8.50 -14.91 -14.46
CA ASP A 147 7.50 -15.93 -14.80
C ASP A 147 6.35 -15.97 -13.78
N CYS A 148 6.65 -15.86 -12.48
CA CYS A 148 5.64 -15.76 -11.42
C CYS A 148 4.83 -14.46 -11.54
N PHE A 149 5.50 -13.34 -11.82
CA PHE A 149 4.81 -12.07 -12.06
C PHE A 149 3.85 -12.16 -13.25
N MET A 150 4.30 -12.76 -14.35
CA MET A 150 3.48 -12.91 -15.56
C MET A 150 2.33 -13.89 -15.37
N GLU A 151 2.48 -14.89 -14.49
CA GLU A 151 1.38 -15.78 -14.09
C GLU A 151 0.24 -14.98 -13.44
N ILE A 152 0.57 -14.14 -12.46
CA ILE A 152 -0.40 -13.26 -11.79
C ILE A 152 -1.06 -12.31 -12.80
N VAL A 153 -0.25 -11.63 -13.63
CA VAL A 153 -0.75 -10.70 -14.66
C VAL A 153 -1.73 -11.37 -15.62
N THR A 154 -1.45 -12.62 -16.02
CA THR A 154 -2.28 -13.33 -17.00
C THR A 154 -3.63 -13.75 -16.41
N ASN A 155 -3.66 -14.05 -15.11
CA ASN A 155 -4.86 -14.56 -14.44
C ASN A 155 -5.74 -13.45 -13.88
N ASP A 156 -5.13 -12.39 -13.33
CA ASP A 156 -5.85 -11.42 -12.49
C ASP A 156 -5.96 -10.02 -13.13
N CYS A 157 -5.24 -9.76 -14.24
CA CYS A 157 -5.23 -8.45 -14.88
C CYS A 157 -5.94 -8.39 -16.23
N SER A 158 -6.23 -7.16 -16.68
CA SER A 158 -6.82 -6.92 -17.99
C SER A 158 -5.89 -7.29 -19.14
N ASN A 159 -6.46 -7.63 -20.30
CA ASN A 159 -5.66 -7.94 -21.50
C ASN A 159 -4.72 -6.78 -21.91
N SER A 160 -5.12 -5.52 -21.71
CA SER A 160 -4.26 -4.36 -21.97
C SER A 160 -3.01 -4.35 -21.08
N SER A 161 -3.18 -4.74 -19.81
CA SER A 161 -2.07 -4.89 -18.86
C SER A 161 -1.16 -6.05 -19.27
N VAL A 162 -1.74 -7.19 -19.66
CA VAL A 162 -0.98 -8.35 -20.17
C VAL A 162 -0.10 -7.96 -21.37
N MET A 163 -0.65 -7.23 -22.34
CA MET A 163 0.09 -6.76 -23.51
C MET A 163 1.20 -5.77 -23.16
N TYR A 164 0.94 -4.87 -22.20
CA TYR A 164 1.95 -3.94 -21.70
C TYR A 164 3.10 -4.69 -21.04
N PHE A 165 2.83 -5.54 -20.05
CA PHE A 165 3.89 -6.25 -19.33
C PHE A 165 4.65 -7.23 -20.23
N SER A 166 3.98 -7.88 -21.18
CA SER A 166 4.64 -8.75 -22.16
C SER A 166 5.69 -8.02 -23.00
N SER A 167 5.45 -6.74 -23.32
CA SER A 167 6.32 -5.94 -24.21
C SER A 167 7.23 -4.94 -23.49
N GLN A 168 6.91 -4.56 -22.25
CA GLN A 168 7.58 -3.48 -21.51
C GLN A 168 8.09 -3.93 -20.14
N TYR A 169 8.15 -5.23 -19.87
CA TYR A 169 8.49 -5.76 -18.54
C TYR A 169 9.74 -5.12 -17.92
N GLU A 170 10.87 -5.12 -18.62
CA GLU A 170 12.13 -4.62 -18.08
C GLU A 170 12.07 -3.12 -17.79
N HIS A 171 11.42 -2.35 -18.68
CA HIS A 171 11.20 -0.93 -18.47
C HIS A 171 10.31 -0.67 -17.25
N PHE A 172 9.27 -1.47 -17.07
CA PHE A 172 8.42 -1.42 -15.87
C PHE A 172 9.23 -1.74 -14.60
N VAL A 173 10.09 -2.77 -14.64
CA VAL A 173 10.96 -3.09 -13.51
C VAL A 173 11.88 -1.92 -13.18
N ASP A 174 12.46 -1.26 -14.18
CA ASP A 174 13.26 -0.06 -13.97
C ASP A 174 12.43 1.09 -13.36
N LEU A 175 11.18 1.29 -13.80
CA LEU A 175 10.28 2.31 -13.24
C LEU A 175 10.02 2.13 -11.74
N ILE A 176 9.91 0.89 -11.24
CA ILE A 176 9.63 0.62 -9.82
C ILE A 176 10.89 0.41 -8.97
N SER A 177 12.06 0.23 -9.58
CA SER A 177 13.30 -0.14 -8.88
C SER A 177 14.45 0.85 -9.01
N ILE A 178 14.42 1.77 -9.98
CA ILE A 178 15.42 2.83 -10.09
C ILE A 178 14.83 4.12 -9.53
N LYS A 179 15.31 4.52 -8.35
CA LYS A 179 14.89 5.77 -7.72
C LYS A 179 15.31 6.95 -8.61
N PRO A 180 14.38 7.82 -9.03
CA PRO A 180 14.70 8.93 -9.92
C PRO A 180 15.48 10.05 -9.19
N ASP A 181 16.32 10.76 -9.94
CA ASP A 181 16.86 12.05 -9.53
C ASP A 181 15.77 13.11 -9.57
N GLY A 182 15.49 13.75 -8.44
CA GLY A 182 14.49 14.82 -8.37
C GLY A 182 13.86 14.99 -7.00
N GLU A 183 12.73 15.68 -6.99
CA GLU A 183 11.91 15.86 -5.78
C GLU A 183 11.37 14.49 -5.33
N PRO A 184 11.55 14.11 -4.05
CA PRO A 184 10.92 12.92 -3.51
C PRO A 184 9.40 12.96 -3.69
N CYS A 185 8.76 11.81 -3.90
CA CYS A 185 7.31 11.69 -4.00
C CYS A 185 6.68 12.31 -5.26
N VAL A 186 7.46 12.54 -6.30
CA VAL A 186 6.95 13.01 -7.60
C VAL A 186 7.25 11.97 -8.68
N GLY A 187 6.20 11.53 -9.39
CA GLY A 187 6.27 10.67 -10.57
C GLY A 187 6.07 9.17 -10.31
N LEU A 188 6.03 8.42 -11.41
CA LEU A 188 5.63 7.01 -11.47
C LEU A 188 6.36 6.07 -10.51
N TYR A 189 7.65 6.29 -10.24
CA TYR A 189 8.39 5.46 -9.28
C TYR A 189 7.71 5.46 -7.91
N TYR A 190 7.33 6.62 -7.40
CA TYR A 190 6.71 6.74 -6.08
C TYR A 190 5.26 6.26 -6.13
N GLU A 191 4.50 6.67 -7.15
CA GLU A 191 3.09 6.29 -7.30
C GLU A 191 2.91 4.76 -7.38
N LEU A 192 3.68 4.07 -8.22
CA LEU A 192 3.57 2.62 -8.39
C LEU A 192 4.10 1.85 -7.17
N ASN A 193 5.10 2.38 -6.47
CA ASN A 193 5.58 1.75 -5.23
C ASN A 193 4.64 1.99 -4.04
N GLU A 194 3.84 3.06 -4.05
CA GLU A 194 2.88 3.35 -2.98
C GLU A 194 1.66 2.41 -3.04
N LEU A 195 1.31 1.89 -4.21
CA LEU A 195 0.20 0.93 -4.38
C LEU A 195 0.36 -0.35 -3.55
N ARG A 196 1.60 -0.75 -3.20
CA ARG A 196 1.86 -1.92 -2.33
C ARG A 196 1.25 -1.80 -0.94
N CYS A 197 0.87 -0.58 -0.55
CA CYS A 197 0.28 -0.28 0.73
C CYS A 197 -1.23 -0.46 0.77
N ASN A 198 -1.88 -0.62 -0.39
CA ASN A 198 -3.33 -0.75 -0.46
C ASN A 198 -3.83 -1.96 0.32
N GLU A 199 -3.27 -3.15 0.05
CA GLU A 199 -3.72 -4.38 0.69
C GLU A 199 -3.46 -4.39 2.20
N PRO A 200 -2.24 -4.11 2.70
CA PRO A 200 -2.01 -4.02 4.15
C PRO A 200 -2.92 -3.01 4.84
N VAL A 201 -3.18 -1.84 4.24
CA VAL A 201 -4.05 -0.81 4.82
C VAL A 201 -5.52 -1.24 4.81
N SER A 202 -5.97 -1.92 3.75
CA SER A 202 -7.30 -2.51 3.67
C SER A 202 -7.51 -3.55 4.78
N GLN A 203 -6.59 -4.50 4.90
CA GLN A 203 -6.59 -5.53 5.95
C GLN A 203 -6.53 -4.93 7.35
N PHE A 204 -5.67 -3.94 7.57
CA PHE A 204 -5.61 -3.22 8.85
C PHE A 204 -6.91 -2.48 9.17
N SER A 205 -7.58 -1.91 8.16
CA SER A 205 -8.87 -1.27 8.36
C SER A 205 -9.95 -2.29 8.75
N LEU A 206 -9.94 -3.48 8.14
CA LEU A 206 -10.79 -4.61 8.55
C LEU A 206 -10.48 -5.02 9.99
N GLN A 207 -9.20 -5.19 10.34
CA GLN A 207 -8.79 -5.51 11.72
C GLN A 207 -9.22 -4.46 12.73
N PHE A 208 -9.12 -3.18 12.37
CA PHE A 208 -9.61 -2.09 13.21
C PHE A 208 -11.13 -2.18 13.41
N VAL A 209 -11.89 -2.54 12.37
CA VAL A 209 -13.33 -2.77 12.50
C VAL A 209 -13.63 -4.03 13.33
N THR A 210 -12.89 -5.12 13.18
CA THR A 210 -12.97 -6.32 14.03
C THR A 210 -12.73 -5.95 15.50
N LEU A 211 -11.68 -5.19 15.78
CA LEU A 211 -11.35 -4.69 17.11
C LEU A 211 -12.49 -3.83 17.66
N PHE A 212 -13.00 -2.90 16.87
CA PHE A 212 -14.11 -2.02 17.26
C PHE A 212 -15.40 -2.81 17.53
N ALA A 213 -15.72 -3.79 16.69
CA ALA A 213 -16.87 -4.67 16.87
C ALA A 213 -16.75 -5.53 18.14
N LYS A 214 -15.54 -6.01 18.48
CA LYS A 214 -15.29 -6.75 19.73
C LYS A 214 -15.33 -5.84 20.96
N LEU A 215 -15.00 -4.55 20.84
CA LEU A 215 -15.02 -3.57 21.92
C LEU A 215 -16.40 -2.93 22.14
N MET A 216 -17.20 -2.78 21.09
CA MET A 216 -18.51 -2.12 21.15
C MET A 216 -19.63 -3.12 21.41
N PRO A 217 -20.63 -2.80 22.24
CA PRO A 217 -21.76 -3.68 22.46
C PRO A 217 -22.54 -3.96 21.16
N PRO A 218 -23.00 -5.20 20.90
CA PRO A 218 -23.91 -5.56 19.81
C PRO A 218 -25.11 -4.63 19.58
N MET A 219 -25.54 -3.78 20.52
CA MET A 219 -26.55 -2.75 20.24
C MET A 219 -26.17 -1.74 19.14
N VAL A 220 -24.89 -1.64 18.77
CA VAL A 220 -24.43 -0.77 17.67
C VAL A 220 -24.47 -1.49 16.32
N MET A 221 -24.35 -2.82 16.29
CA MET A 221 -24.37 -3.62 15.05
C MET A 221 -25.72 -4.35 14.82
N ASN A 222 -26.38 -4.82 15.88
CA ASN A 222 -27.64 -5.55 15.85
C ASN A 222 -28.89 -4.65 15.78
N GLN A 223 -28.75 -3.33 15.58
CA GLN A 223 -29.91 -2.53 15.18
C GLN A 223 -30.38 -2.87 13.75
N SER A 224 -29.55 -3.55 12.97
CA SER A 224 -30.00 -4.21 11.74
C SER A 224 -30.20 -5.69 12.00
N GLU A 225 -31.45 -6.12 12.17
CA GLU A 225 -31.87 -7.53 11.95
C GLU A 225 -31.79 -7.90 10.45
N SER A 226 -30.82 -7.36 9.70
CA SER A 226 -30.62 -7.70 8.29
C SER A 226 -29.65 -8.87 8.15
N ASP A 227 -29.91 -9.73 7.17
CA ASP A 227 -29.02 -10.84 6.80
C ASP A 227 -27.57 -10.36 6.54
N GLU A 228 -27.41 -9.15 6.01
CA GLU A 228 -26.12 -8.49 5.75
C GLU A 228 -25.31 -8.25 7.05
N ALA A 229 -25.96 -7.87 8.15
CA ALA A 229 -25.26 -7.65 9.42
C ALA A 229 -24.76 -8.96 10.04
N ASN A 230 -25.54 -10.04 9.86
CA ASN A 230 -25.13 -11.38 10.26
C ASN A 230 -23.96 -11.90 9.40
N GLU A 231 -24.00 -11.68 8.09
CA GLU A 231 -22.90 -12.02 7.18
C GLU A 231 -21.62 -11.27 7.55
N PHE A 232 -21.70 -9.96 7.75
CA PHE A 232 -20.57 -9.14 8.17
C PHE A 232 -20.02 -9.60 9.53
N THR A 233 -20.89 -9.90 10.49
CA THR A 233 -20.46 -10.41 11.81
C THR A 233 -19.77 -11.77 11.69
N ASN A 234 -20.24 -12.66 10.81
CA ASN A 234 -19.60 -13.95 10.57
C ASN A 234 -18.23 -13.81 9.90
N LEU A 235 -18.09 -12.84 8.98
CA LEU A 235 -16.81 -12.50 8.37
C LEU A 235 -15.77 -12.11 9.43
N LEU A 236 -16.14 -11.23 10.37
CA LEU A 236 -15.24 -10.78 11.45
C LEU A 236 -14.88 -11.88 12.46
N LYS A 237 -15.72 -12.91 12.61
CA LYS A 237 -15.49 -14.03 13.53
C LYS A 237 -14.52 -15.08 12.97
N HIS A 238 -14.46 -15.22 11.65
CA HIS A 238 -13.62 -16.20 10.97
C HIS A 238 -12.31 -15.63 10.44
N ASP A 239 -11.98 -14.39 10.80
CA ASP A 239 -10.74 -13.76 10.41
C ASP A 239 -9.53 -14.48 11.04
N ASP A 240 -8.68 -15.06 10.20
CA ASP A 240 -7.43 -15.75 10.54
C ASP A 240 -6.20 -14.94 10.11
N SER A 241 -6.39 -13.63 9.89
CA SER A 241 -5.36 -12.75 9.40
C SER A 241 -4.17 -12.66 10.36
N ASP A 242 -2.96 -12.60 9.80
CA ASP A 242 -1.74 -12.40 10.59
C ASP A 242 -1.64 -10.91 10.97
N THR A 243 -2.20 -10.57 12.13
CA THR A 243 -2.22 -9.20 12.67
C THR A 243 -0.81 -8.62 12.80
N SER A 244 0.18 -9.45 13.16
CA SER A 244 1.59 -9.04 13.26
C SER A 244 2.16 -8.70 11.88
N LYS A 245 1.92 -9.54 10.86
CA LYS A 245 2.30 -9.25 9.47
C LYS A 245 1.64 -7.96 8.99
N ILE A 246 0.32 -7.81 9.15
CA ILE A 246 -0.42 -6.60 8.76
C ILE A 246 0.19 -5.35 9.41
N CYS A 247 0.43 -5.39 10.72
CA CYS A 247 1.00 -4.26 11.46
C CYS A 247 2.40 -3.88 10.99
N MET A 248 3.28 -4.87 10.76
CA MET A 248 4.62 -4.62 10.22
C MET A 248 4.55 -3.92 8.85
N TYR A 249 3.71 -4.42 7.95
CA TYR A 249 3.58 -3.87 6.60
C TYR A 249 2.91 -2.50 6.58
N VAL A 250 1.88 -2.26 7.39
CA VAL A 250 1.22 -0.95 7.50
C VAL A 250 2.14 0.10 8.13
N GLN A 251 2.90 -0.26 9.16
CA GLN A 251 3.87 0.64 9.75
C GLN A 251 4.97 1.01 8.75
N ASP A 252 5.50 0.02 8.03
CA ASP A 252 6.43 0.27 6.93
C ASP A 252 5.82 1.22 5.89
N CYS A 253 4.62 0.89 5.40
CA CYS A 253 3.94 1.64 4.37
C CYS A 253 3.65 3.08 4.76
N LEU A 254 3.01 3.31 5.90
CA LEU A 254 2.52 4.64 6.26
C LEU A 254 3.65 5.57 6.70
N VAL A 255 4.69 5.05 7.35
CA VAL A 255 5.86 5.85 7.77
C VAL A 255 6.66 6.32 6.56
N ASP A 256 6.87 5.46 5.56
CA ASP A 256 7.66 5.78 4.36
C ASP A 256 6.82 6.33 3.19
N SER A 257 5.48 6.35 3.31
CA SER A 257 4.59 6.78 2.23
C SER A 257 4.75 8.25 1.85
N CYS A 258 4.48 8.55 0.58
CA CYS A 258 4.42 9.91 0.09
C CYS A 258 3.18 10.65 0.58
N THR A 259 2.06 9.94 0.76
CA THR A 259 0.80 10.50 1.22
C THR A 259 0.75 10.73 2.73
N PHE A 260 1.32 9.83 3.54
CA PHE A 260 1.13 9.85 5.00
C PHE A 260 2.37 10.23 5.82
N SER A 261 3.60 10.16 5.29
CA SER A 261 4.82 10.51 6.05
C SER A 261 4.80 11.93 6.65
N LYS A 262 4.01 12.85 6.06
CA LYS A 262 3.83 14.22 6.54
C LYS A 262 2.85 14.35 7.72
N LYS A 263 2.10 13.30 8.07
CA LYS A 263 1.14 13.31 9.19
C LYS A 263 1.85 12.98 10.50
N LYS A 264 2.10 14.01 11.31
CA LYS A 264 2.64 13.84 12.66
C LYS A 264 1.75 12.92 13.49
N GLY A 265 2.34 11.98 14.23
CA GLY A 265 1.62 11.09 15.14
C GLY A 265 1.19 9.76 14.52
N ILE A 266 1.43 9.52 13.22
CA ILE A 266 0.94 8.30 12.57
C ILE A 266 1.66 7.05 13.08
N SER A 267 2.97 7.11 13.33
CA SER A 267 3.70 5.99 13.91
C SER A 267 3.17 5.67 15.31
N GLU A 268 3.02 6.69 16.16
CA GLU A 268 2.52 6.51 17.52
C GLU A 268 1.08 5.99 17.55
N TYR A 269 0.24 6.42 16.60
CA TYR A 269 -1.12 5.89 16.44
C TYR A 269 -1.11 4.40 16.04
N LEU A 270 -0.28 4.03 15.06
CA LEU A 270 -0.16 2.64 14.63
C LEU A 270 0.40 1.75 15.74
N ASP A 271 1.41 2.21 16.50
CA ASP A 271 1.96 1.48 17.63
C ASP A 271 0.88 1.18 18.69
N VAL A 272 0.00 2.14 18.96
CA VAL A 272 -1.13 1.95 19.89
C VAL A 272 -2.13 0.94 19.34
N VAL A 273 -2.59 1.09 18.10
CA VAL A 273 -3.60 0.19 17.52
C VAL A 273 -3.05 -1.22 17.37
N CYS A 274 -1.84 -1.38 16.85
CA CYS A 274 -1.17 -2.67 16.71
C CYS A 274 -0.95 -3.36 18.05
N GLY A 275 -0.58 -2.61 19.09
CA GLY A 275 -0.49 -3.14 20.44
C GLY A 275 -1.82 -3.53 21.08
N GLU A 276 -2.97 -3.09 20.54
CA GLU A 276 -4.29 -3.59 20.94
C GLU A 276 -4.75 -4.78 20.08
N LEU A 277 -4.40 -4.82 18.79
CA LEU A 277 -4.64 -5.97 17.91
C LEU A 277 -3.91 -7.22 18.39
N GLU A 278 -2.64 -7.12 18.79
CA GLU A 278 -1.88 -8.26 19.34
C GLU A 278 -2.51 -8.83 20.63
N LYS A 279 -3.16 -7.97 21.43
CA LYS A 279 -3.88 -8.42 22.64
C LYS A 279 -5.21 -9.08 22.28
N MET A 280 -5.82 -8.69 21.17
CA MET A 280 -7.08 -9.24 20.69
C MET A 280 -6.98 -10.74 20.44
N ASP A 281 -5.84 -11.22 19.93
CA ASP A 281 -5.58 -12.64 19.67
C ASP A 281 -5.56 -13.49 20.94
N ASN A 282 -5.40 -12.86 22.11
CA ASN A 282 -5.39 -13.50 23.41
C ASN A 282 -6.71 -13.34 24.20
N ILE A 283 -7.75 -12.77 23.59
CA ILE A 283 -9.05 -12.58 24.23
C ILE A 283 -9.75 -13.94 24.38
N ASN A 284 -10.28 -14.20 25.57
CA ASN A 284 -11.07 -15.39 25.83
C ASN A 284 -12.50 -15.19 25.30
N GLU A 285 -12.89 -15.91 24.26
CA GLU A 285 -14.25 -15.82 23.68
C GLU A 285 -15.35 -16.06 24.73
N LYS A 286 -15.15 -16.99 25.68
CA LYS A 286 -16.13 -17.25 26.75
C LYS A 286 -16.27 -16.09 27.71
N PHE A 287 -15.21 -15.28 27.87
CA PHE A 287 -15.29 -14.04 28.63
C PHE A 287 -16.16 -13.02 27.89
N VAL A 288 -15.98 -12.88 26.58
CA VAL A 288 -16.76 -11.97 25.73
C VAL A 288 -18.24 -12.36 25.69
N ASP A 289 -18.54 -13.63 25.44
CA ASP A 289 -19.90 -14.19 25.50
C ASP A 289 -20.54 -13.95 26.88
N CYS A 290 -19.73 -14.00 27.94
CA CYS A 290 -20.20 -13.73 29.29
C CYS A 290 -20.56 -12.25 29.52
N LEU A 291 -19.79 -11.33 28.93
CA LEU A 291 -20.11 -9.90 29.00
C LEU A 291 -21.44 -9.57 28.34
N ASP A 292 -21.82 -10.29 27.28
CA ASP A 292 -23.16 -10.17 26.68
C ASP A 292 -24.26 -10.50 27.69
N PHE A 293 -24.08 -11.50 28.57
CA PHE A 293 -25.06 -11.81 29.62
C PHE A 293 -25.15 -10.71 30.71
N PHE A 294 -24.04 -10.10 31.11
CA PHE A 294 -24.06 -8.98 32.06
C PHE A 294 -24.75 -7.73 31.53
N ARG A 295 -24.87 -7.62 30.21
CA ARG A 295 -25.57 -6.53 29.54
C ARG A 295 -27.09 -6.69 29.64
N ASP A 296 -27.60 -7.89 29.39
CA ASP A 296 -29.04 -8.18 29.46
C ASP A 296 -29.53 -8.25 30.91
N ASP A 297 -28.70 -8.79 31.80
CA ASP A 297 -28.91 -8.78 33.24
C ASP A 297 -28.03 -7.70 33.90
N ASN A 298 -28.41 -6.45 33.68
CA ASN A 298 -27.74 -5.26 34.20
C ASN A 298 -27.62 -5.29 35.74
N SER A 299 -28.28 -6.21 36.46
CA SER A 299 -28.25 -6.29 37.93
C SER A 299 -26.85 -6.53 38.48
N THR A 300 -26.06 -7.46 37.93
CA THR A 300 -24.78 -7.86 38.54
C THR A 300 -23.68 -6.83 38.28
N LEU A 301 -23.52 -6.35 37.04
CA LEU A 301 -22.54 -5.30 36.72
C LEU A 301 -22.95 -3.96 37.35
N SER A 302 -24.23 -3.58 37.31
CA SER A 302 -24.72 -2.38 38.00
C SER A 302 -24.48 -2.45 39.50
N ASN A 303 -24.63 -3.62 40.14
CA ASN A 303 -24.31 -3.78 41.55
C ASN A 303 -22.81 -3.64 41.83
N CYS A 304 -21.93 -4.18 40.96
CA CYS A 304 -20.49 -3.96 41.08
C CYS A 304 -20.12 -2.47 40.96
N VAL A 305 -20.70 -1.76 39.99
CA VAL A 305 -20.46 -0.31 39.80
C VAL A 305 -21.06 0.52 40.95
N LYS A 306 -22.27 0.22 41.42
CA LYS A 306 -22.90 0.89 42.58
C LYS A 306 -22.07 0.71 43.85
N ASN A 307 -21.60 -0.51 44.11
CA ASN A 307 -20.72 -0.80 45.25
C ASN A 307 -19.34 -0.13 45.11
N TYR A 308 -18.87 0.06 43.88
CA TYR A 308 -17.66 0.85 43.59
C TYR A 308 -17.87 2.35 43.87
N GLU A 309 -19.00 2.93 43.46
CA GLU A 309 -19.31 4.35 43.71
C GLU A 309 -19.45 4.66 45.20
N THR A 310 -20.01 3.74 45.99
CA THR A 310 -20.08 3.88 47.45
C THR A 310 -18.75 3.65 48.16
N SER A 311 -17.77 3.02 47.50
CA SER A 311 -16.43 2.74 48.03
C SER A 311 -15.32 3.66 47.48
N LYS A 312 -15.66 4.74 46.75
CA LYS A 312 -14.70 5.73 46.21
C LYS A 312 -13.75 6.35 47.25
N THR A 313 -14.05 6.24 48.54
CA THR A 313 -13.19 6.70 49.64
C THR A 313 -12.07 5.71 50.01
N VAL A 314 -12.02 4.54 49.38
CA VAL A 314 -11.06 3.47 49.67
C VAL A 314 -9.95 3.47 48.63
N GLU A 315 -8.69 3.52 49.06
CA GLU A 315 -7.47 3.45 48.23
C GLU A 315 -7.47 2.26 47.23
N ASN A 316 -8.24 1.21 47.55
CA ASN A 316 -8.33 -0.04 46.79
C ASN A 316 -9.57 -0.17 45.88
N ALA A 317 -10.30 0.91 45.60
CA ALA A 317 -11.54 0.85 44.81
C ALA A 317 -11.40 0.08 43.47
N PRO A 318 -10.33 0.24 42.66
CA PRO A 318 -10.16 -0.52 41.42
C PRO A 318 -10.06 -2.04 41.64
N VAL A 319 -9.41 -2.46 42.73
CA VAL A 319 -9.28 -3.89 43.11
C VAL A 319 -10.63 -4.46 43.51
N VAL A 320 -11.45 -3.68 44.23
CA VAL A 320 -12.81 -4.09 44.63
C VAL A 320 -13.70 -4.30 43.40
N LEU A 321 -13.67 -3.37 42.44
CA LEU A 321 -14.43 -3.50 41.19
C LEU A 321 -14.01 -4.73 40.39
N LYS A 322 -12.70 -4.92 40.21
CA LYS A 322 -12.13 -6.06 39.47
C LYS A 322 -12.55 -7.41 40.07
N ASN A 323 -12.45 -7.56 41.39
CA ASN A 323 -12.87 -8.79 42.08
C ASN A 323 -14.38 -9.02 42.00
N CYS A 324 -15.19 -7.96 42.06
CA CYS A 324 -16.64 -8.08 41.90
C CYS A 324 -17.01 -8.61 40.52
N ILE A 325 -16.41 -8.05 39.46
CA ILE A 325 -16.62 -8.50 38.08
C ILE A 325 -16.16 -9.95 37.90
N LYS A 326 -14.98 -10.31 38.43
CA LYS A 326 -14.45 -11.69 38.40
C LYS A 326 -15.44 -12.70 38.99
N ASN A 327 -15.94 -12.43 40.20
CA ASN A 327 -16.89 -13.31 40.88
C ASN A 327 -18.22 -13.39 40.14
N GLY A 328 -18.68 -12.27 39.58
CA GLY A 328 -19.87 -12.23 38.72
C GLY A 328 -19.71 -13.20 37.54
N ILE A 329 -18.63 -13.03 36.77
CA ILE A 329 -18.33 -13.86 35.59
C ILE A 329 -18.25 -15.34 35.95
N GLU A 330 -17.53 -15.69 37.01
CA GLU A 330 -17.42 -17.09 37.45
C GLU A 330 -18.79 -17.69 37.82
N ALA A 331 -19.59 -16.95 38.59
CA ALA A 331 -20.90 -17.42 39.04
C ALA A 331 -21.89 -17.62 37.89
N LYS A 332 -21.81 -16.78 36.84
CA LYS A 332 -22.75 -16.81 35.72
C LYS A 332 -22.30 -17.74 34.59
N CYS A 333 -21.01 -17.74 34.26
CA CYS A 333 -20.46 -18.35 33.05
C CYS A 333 -19.44 -19.46 33.34
N GLY A 334 -19.10 -19.66 34.62
CA GLY A 334 -18.16 -20.70 35.05
C GLY A 334 -16.69 -20.30 34.90
N ALA A 335 -15.81 -21.14 35.46
CA ALA A 335 -14.37 -20.88 35.53
C ALA A 335 -13.68 -20.75 34.16
N ALA A 336 -14.23 -21.35 33.11
CA ALA A 336 -13.66 -21.25 31.76
C ALA A 336 -13.66 -19.82 31.21
N ALA A 337 -14.63 -18.98 31.62
CA ALA A 337 -14.66 -17.55 31.27
C ALA A 337 -13.61 -16.72 32.03
N LEU A 338 -12.93 -17.30 33.03
CA LEU A 338 -11.85 -16.63 33.77
C LEU A 338 -10.46 -16.92 33.21
N GLU A 339 -10.32 -17.75 32.18
CA GLU A 339 -9.04 -17.90 31.51
C GLU A 339 -8.58 -16.55 30.98
N ASN A 340 -7.32 -16.21 31.26
CA ASN A 340 -6.72 -14.92 30.94
C ASN A 340 -7.49 -13.70 31.49
N PHE A 341 -8.23 -13.84 32.60
CA PHE A 341 -9.14 -12.80 33.13
C PHE A 341 -8.48 -11.43 33.27
N ASP A 342 -7.24 -11.35 33.74
CA ASP A 342 -6.59 -10.05 33.96
C ASP A 342 -6.39 -9.28 32.65
N ASN A 343 -5.97 -9.95 31.57
CA ASN A 343 -5.80 -9.32 30.27
C ASN A 343 -7.16 -8.94 29.66
N ASN A 344 -8.15 -9.83 29.74
CA ASN A 344 -9.52 -9.53 29.30
C ASN A 344 -10.11 -8.34 30.07
N TYR A 345 -9.90 -8.28 31.39
CA TYR A 345 -10.36 -7.18 32.24
C TYR A 345 -9.72 -5.85 31.83
N GLU A 346 -8.38 -5.82 31.68
CA GLU A 346 -7.68 -4.60 31.26
C GLU A 346 -8.15 -4.11 29.89
N PHE A 347 -8.36 -5.04 28.95
CA PHE A 347 -8.83 -4.75 27.60
C PHE A 347 -10.23 -4.10 27.61
N TYR A 348 -11.21 -4.71 28.29
CA TYR A 348 -12.60 -4.25 28.28
C TYR A 348 -12.91 -3.12 29.27
N PHE A 349 -12.32 -3.12 30.47
CA PHE A 349 -12.72 -2.24 31.56
C PHE A 349 -11.73 -1.12 31.86
N THR A 350 -10.43 -1.29 31.60
CA THR A 350 -9.42 -0.25 31.88
C THR A 350 -9.14 0.64 30.66
N LYS A 351 -9.10 0.04 29.45
CA LYS A 351 -8.84 0.76 28.19
C LYS A 351 -10.09 1.02 27.34
N GLY A 352 -11.11 0.15 27.43
CA GLY A 352 -12.38 0.31 26.74
C GLY A 352 -13.10 1.63 27.09
N MET A 353 -13.89 2.14 26.16
CA MET A 353 -14.66 3.40 26.23
C MET A 353 -15.71 3.48 27.37
N LEU A 354 -15.64 2.62 28.39
CA LEU A 354 -16.36 2.79 29.65
C LEU A 354 -15.78 3.90 30.55
N LYS A 355 -14.62 4.49 30.18
CA LYS A 355 -14.38 5.88 30.54
C LYS A 355 -15.41 6.75 29.81
N LYS A 356 -16.54 7.01 30.47
CA LYS A 356 -17.37 8.17 30.15
C LYS A 356 -16.46 9.41 30.02
N PRO A 357 -16.72 10.32 29.06
CA PRO A 357 -16.09 11.63 29.03
C PRO A 357 -16.26 12.39 30.36
#